data_AF-A0A1V3WL33-F1
#
_entry.id   AF-A0A1V3WL33-F1
#
_cell.length_a   1.000
_cell.length_b   1.000
_cell.length_c   1.000
_cell.angle_alpha   90.00
_cell.angle_beta   90.00
_cell.angle_gamma   90.00
#
_symmetry.space_group_name_H-M   'P 1'
#
loop_
_entity.id
_entity.type
_entity.pdbx_description
1 polymer ?
#
loop_
_entity_poly.entity_id
_entity_poly.type
_entity_poly.pdbx_seq_one_letter_code
_entity_poly.pdbx_strand_id
1 'polypeptide(L)'
;MANEFDTDDREFAYGVLRAWLHTLRDRLPVEAAAHFAAQLPDLIRGVFYAGWDPGGVPVKYNAEAYIARFAREANISHKDVDKAAGAVTAALLHFLPPAQVAKALDQLPNEIRVLLQPQA
;
A
#
# COMPACT_ATOMS: atom_id res chain seq x y z
N MET A 1 -2.89 13.01 -5.02
CA MET A 1 -3.28 12.34 -3.77
C MET A 1 -4.64 12.86 -3.30
N ALA A 2 -4.83 14.14 -3.01
CA ALA A 2 -6.15 14.66 -2.57
C ALA A 2 -7.30 14.47 -3.60
N ASN A 3 -7.05 14.71 -4.89
CA ASN A 3 -8.09 14.56 -5.93
C ASN A 3 -8.62 13.12 -6.12
N GLU A 4 -7.92 12.09 -5.64
CA GLU A 4 -8.31 10.69 -5.84
C GLU A 4 -9.29 10.19 -4.76
N PHE A 5 -9.47 10.97 -3.68
CA PHE A 5 -10.31 10.59 -2.54
C PHE A 5 -11.54 11.49 -2.34
N ASP A 6 -11.79 12.47 -3.23
CA ASP A 6 -12.88 13.46 -3.10
C ASP A 6 -13.00 14.04 -1.67
N THR A 7 -11.86 14.29 -1.04
CA THR A 7 -11.79 14.80 0.34
C THR A 7 -10.61 15.75 0.49
N ASP A 8 -10.86 16.91 1.08
CA ASP A 8 -9.83 17.86 1.51
C ASP A 8 -9.09 17.39 2.79
N ASP A 9 -9.46 16.21 3.31
CA ASP A 9 -8.85 15.61 4.50
C ASP A 9 -7.50 14.97 4.16
N ARG A 10 -6.45 15.79 4.28
CA ARG A 10 -5.05 15.38 4.11
C ARG A 10 -4.62 14.33 5.14
N GLU A 11 -5.19 14.34 6.34
CA GLU A 11 -4.85 13.38 7.39
C GLU A 11 -5.38 11.99 7.02
N PHE A 12 -6.62 11.92 6.54
CA PHE A 12 -7.20 10.71 5.97
C PHE A 12 -6.37 10.17 4.80
N ALA A 13 -6.08 11.00 3.80
CA ALA A 13 -5.31 10.58 2.63
C ALA A 13 -3.91 10.07 3.01
N TYR A 14 -3.27 10.70 4.00
CA TYR A 14 -2.00 10.24 4.53
C TYR A 14 -2.13 8.89 5.27
N GLY A 15 -3.15 8.71 6.10
CA GLY A 15 -3.43 7.46 6.81
C GLY A 15 -3.61 6.28 5.86
N VAL A 16 -4.40 6.47 4.79
CA VAL A 16 -4.63 5.45 3.76
C VAL A 16 -3.35 5.13 2.98
N LEU A 17 -2.58 6.15 2.56
CA LEU A 17 -1.31 5.94 1.87
C LEU A 17 -0.32 5.17 2.76
N ARG A 18 -0.20 5.56 4.03
CA ARG A 18 0.69 4.89 4.98
C ARG A 18 0.29 3.42 5.18
N ALA A 19 -1.00 3.14 5.39
CA ALA A 19 -1.50 1.78 5.53
C ALA A 19 -1.14 0.92 4.31
N TRP A 20 -1.34 1.45 3.10
CA TRP A 20 -0.98 0.76 1.85
C TRP A 20 0.52 0.46 1.75
N LEU A 21 1.37 1.44 2.07
CA LEU A 21 2.82 1.27 2.03
C LEU A 21 3.29 0.22 3.04
N HIS A 22 2.76 0.26 4.27
CA HIS A 22 3.20 -0.62 5.35
C HIS A 22 2.71 -2.06 5.15
N THR A 23 1.47 -2.24 4.69
CA THR A 23 0.95 -3.57 4.35
C THR A 23 1.71 -4.15 3.16
N LEU A 24 1.95 -3.38 2.10
CA LEU A 24 2.78 -3.85 0.98
C LEU A 24 4.18 -4.27 1.46
N ARG A 25 4.89 -3.37 2.15
CA ARG A 25 6.26 -3.58 2.63
C ARG A 25 6.41 -4.89 3.40
N ASP A 26 5.52 -5.13 4.35
CA ASP A 26 5.64 -6.26 5.25
C ASP A 26 5.32 -7.59 4.57
N ARG A 27 4.62 -7.56 3.42
CA ARG A 27 4.36 -8.77 2.62
C ARG A 27 5.49 -9.14 1.68
N LEU A 28 6.31 -8.16 1.31
CA LEU A 28 7.43 -8.33 0.38
C LEU A 28 8.66 -8.94 1.09
N PRO A 29 9.47 -9.74 0.37
CA PRO A 29 10.85 -9.99 0.77
C PRO A 29 11.64 -8.67 0.88
N VAL A 30 12.64 -8.63 1.78
CA VAL A 30 13.47 -7.44 2.03
C VAL A 30 14.01 -6.81 0.73
N GLU A 31 14.53 -7.63 -0.18
CA GLU A 31 15.08 -7.16 -1.46
C GLU A 31 14.02 -6.50 -2.34
N ALA A 32 12.84 -7.12 -2.47
CA ALA A 32 11.73 -6.57 -3.25
C ALA A 32 11.20 -5.26 -2.64
N ALA A 33 11.10 -5.20 -1.29
CA ALA A 33 10.71 -3.99 -0.58
C ALA A 33 11.71 -2.85 -0.82
N ALA A 34 13.01 -3.14 -0.76
CA ALA A 34 14.06 -2.15 -1.02
C ALA A 34 14.03 -1.62 -2.46
N HIS A 35 13.83 -2.51 -3.45
CA HIS A 35 13.68 -2.11 -4.85
C HIS A 35 12.47 -1.21 -5.08
N PHE A 36 11.33 -1.54 -4.47
CA PHE A 36 10.14 -0.68 -4.55
C PHE A 36 10.39 0.68 -3.89
N ALA A 37 10.96 0.69 -2.68
CA ALA A 37 11.26 1.91 -1.94
C ALA A 37 12.23 2.87 -2.67
N ALA A 38 13.14 2.33 -3.47
CA ALA A 38 14.05 3.12 -4.29
C ALA A 38 13.33 3.98 -5.35
N GLN A 39 12.10 3.62 -5.73
CA GLN A 39 11.29 4.40 -6.66
C GLN A 39 10.50 5.52 -5.97
N LEU A 40 10.34 5.46 -4.65
CA LEU A 40 9.52 6.41 -3.90
C LEU A 40 10.23 7.78 -3.77
N PRO A 41 9.49 8.91 -3.80
CA PRO A 41 10.01 10.21 -3.37
C PRO A 41 10.55 10.13 -1.94
N ASP A 42 11.58 10.91 -1.60
CA ASP A 42 12.33 10.76 -0.34
C ASP A 42 11.44 10.84 0.92
N LEU A 43 10.49 11.76 0.97
CA LEU A 43 9.55 11.87 2.09
C LEU A 43 8.68 10.61 2.23
N ILE A 44 8.16 10.10 1.11
CA ILE A 44 7.32 8.90 1.08
C ILE A 44 8.16 7.65 1.40
N ARG A 45 9.43 7.63 1.01
CA ARG A 45 10.39 6.58 1.40
C ARG A 45 10.61 6.57 2.91
N GLY A 46 10.67 7.73 3.56
CA GLY A 46 10.70 7.84 5.02
C GLY A 46 9.46 7.22 5.67
N VAL A 47 8.26 7.51 5.12
CA VAL A 47 7.01 6.88 5.58
C VAL A 47 7.06 5.37 5.38
N PHE A 48 7.51 4.91 4.21
CA PHE A 48 7.62 3.48 3.90
C PHE A 48 8.51 2.73 4.91
N TYR A 49 9.67 3.27 5.30
CA TYR A 49 10.56 2.59 6.26
C TYR A 49 10.21 2.81 7.74
N ALA A 50 9.29 3.71 8.06
CA ALA A 50 8.92 4.01 9.44
C ALA A 50 8.46 2.75 10.19
N GLY A 51 9.14 2.45 11.31
CA GLY A 51 8.82 1.31 12.18
C GLY A 51 8.99 -0.07 11.55
N TRP A 52 9.78 -0.20 10.48
CA TRP A 52 9.98 -1.49 9.81
C TRP A 52 10.89 -2.43 10.60
N ASP A 53 10.47 -3.69 10.75
CA ASP A 53 11.31 -4.81 11.19
C ASP A 53 11.61 -5.74 9.99
N PRO A 54 12.78 -5.61 9.34
CA PRO A 54 13.15 -6.48 8.22
C PRO A 54 13.43 -7.94 8.64
N GLY A 55 13.64 -8.22 9.93
CA GLY A 55 13.82 -9.59 10.43
C GLY A 55 12.53 -10.41 10.47
N GLY A 56 11.37 -9.74 10.47
CA GLY A 56 10.05 -10.36 10.56
C GLY A 56 9.32 -10.58 9.23
N VAL A 57 9.91 -10.21 8.09
CA VAL A 57 9.26 -10.29 6.77
C VAL A 57 9.80 -11.45 5.91
N PRO A 58 9.02 -12.00 4.97
CA PRO A 58 7.65 -11.64 4.60
C PRO A 58 6.61 -12.16 5.60
N VAL A 59 5.72 -11.28 6.05
CA VAL A 59 4.58 -11.64 6.90
C VAL A 59 3.54 -12.33 6.03
N LYS A 60 3.22 -13.59 6.32
CA LYS A 60 2.19 -14.34 5.59
C LYS A 60 0.82 -14.08 6.21
N TYR A 61 0.00 -13.30 5.52
CA TYR A 61 -1.41 -13.12 5.85
C TYR A 61 -2.29 -13.38 4.62
N ASN A 62 -3.54 -13.74 4.87
CA ASN A 62 -4.59 -13.89 3.86
C ASN A 62 -5.29 -12.54 3.58
N ALA A 63 -6.22 -12.51 2.63
CA ALA A 63 -7.00 -11.31 2.31
C ALA A 63 -7.77 -10.71 3.50
N GLU A 64 -8.36 -11.54 4.36
CA GLU A 64 -9.11 -11.06 5.54
C GLU A 64 -8.19 -10.33 6.54
N ALA A 65 -7.04 -10.92 6.85
CA ALA A 65 -6.05 -10.31 7.73
C ALA A 65 -5.42 -9.06 7.09
N TYR A 66 -5.25 -9.03 5.76
CA TYR A 66 -4.87 -7.81 5.03
C TYR A 66 -5.89 -6.69 5.24
N ILE A 67 -7.18 -6.97 5.02
CA ILE A 67 -8.28 -6.02 5.18
C ILE A 67 -8.31 -5.47 6.61
N ALA A 68 -8.29 -6.35 7.60
CA ALA A 68 -8.31 -5.95 9.01
C ALA A 68 -7.12 -5.06 9.38
N ARG A 69 -5.91 -5.41 8.90
CA ARG A 69 -4.71 -4.62 9.16
C ARG A 69 -4.78 -3.25 8.49
N PHE A 70 -5.13 -3.21 7.20
CA PHE A 70 -5.23 -1.98 6.42
C PHE A 70 -6.28 -1.05 7.04
N ALA A 71 -7.47 -1.58 7.32
CA ALA A 71 -8.58 -0.81 7.88
C ALA A 71 -8.23 -0.17 9.23
N ARG A 72 -7.57 -0.94 10.10
CA ARG A 72 -7.10 -0.44 11.40
C ARG A 72 -6.06 0.67 11.24
N GLU A 73 -5.10 0.48 10.34
CA GLU A 73 -4.01 1.45 10.16
C GLU A 73 -4.47 2.74 9.48
N ALA A 74 -5.40 2.64 8.53
CA ALA A 74 -6.02 3.77 7.84
C ALA A 74 -7.17 4.41 8.63
N ASN A 75 -7.61 3.80 9.74
CA ASN A 75 -8.80 4.20 10.51
C ASN A 75 -10.08 4.29 9.64
N ILE A 76 -10.34 3.24 8.85
CA ILE A 76 -11.51 3.13 7.96
C ILE A 76 -12.31 1.86 8.23
N SER A 77 -13.50 1.75 7.63
CA SER A 77 -14.27 0.52 7.68
C SER A 77 -13.68 -0.55 6.77
N HIS A 78 -13.83 -1.83 7.13
CA HIS A 78 -13.36 -2.96 6.30
C HIS A 78 -13.94 -2.93 4.87
N LYS A 79 -15.19 -2.45 4.72
CA LYS A 79 -15.90 -2.35 3.44
C LYS A 79 -15.32 -1.29 2.50
N ASP A 80 -14.49 -0.38 3.01
CA ASP A 80 -13.92 0.73 2.23
C ASP A 80 -12.47 0.44 1.80
N VAL A 81 -11.90 -0.69 2.24
CA VAL A 81 -10.49 -1.04 2.02
C VAL A 81 -10.16 -1.24 0.55
N ASP A 82 -11.03 -1.92 -0.21
CA ASP A 82 -10.84 -2.16 -1.64
C ASP A 82 -10.81 -0.84 -2.44
N LYS A 83 -11.75 0.06 -2.16
CA LYS A 83 -11.81 1.38 -2.78
C LYS A 83 -10.60 2.21 -2.40
N ALA A 84 -10.26 2.23 -1.11
CA ALA A 84 -9.16 3.03 -0.61
C ALA A 84 -7.80 2.53 -1.13
N ALA A 85 -7.59 1.21 -1.14
CA ALA A 85 -6.36 0.62 -1.62
C ALA A 85 -6.20 0.75 -3.14
N GLY A 86 -7.29 0.55 -3.90
CA GLY A 86 -7.31 0.80 -5.34
C GLY A 86 -7.00 2.25 -5.70
N ALA A 87 -7.56 3.22 -4.97
CA ALA A 87 -7.28 4.64 -5.15
C ALA A 87 -5.80 4.99 -4.87
N VAL A 88 -5.19 4.42 -3.82
CA VAL A 88 -3.73 4.59 -3.59
C VAL A 88 -2.92 3.99 -4.74
N THR A 89 -3.27 2.79 -5.22
CA THR A 89 -2.59 2.18 -6.36
C THR A 89 -2.67 3.07 -7.60
N ALA A 90 -3.85 3.60 -7.93
CA ALA A 90 -4.04 4.54 -9.04
C ALA A 90 -3.18 5.79 -8.87
N ALA A 91 -3.19 6.40 -7.68
CA ALA A 91 -2.37 7.55 -7.36
C ALA A 91 -0.88 7.26 -7.54
N LEU A 92 -0.39 6.12 -7.06
CA LEU A 92 1.03 5.73 -7.19
C LEU A 92 1.43 5.48 -8.64
N LEU A 93 0.54 4.95 -9.48
CA LEU A 93 0.80 4.77 -10.91
C LEU A 93 0.99 6.10 -11.66
N HIS A 94 0.50 7.22 -11.12
CA HIS A 94 0.79 8.55 -11.67
C HIS A 94 2.17 9.09 -11.31
N PHE A 95 2.81 8.58 -10.24
CA PHE A 95 4.10 9.07 -9.74
C PHE A 95 5.25 8.08 -9.95
N LEU A 96 4.96 6.79 -10.10
CA LEU A 96 5.93 5.72 -10.20
C LEU A 96 5.84 5.01 -11.56
N PRO A 97 6.95 4.42 -12.06
CA PRO A 97 6.90 3.61 -13.26
C PRO A 97 5.92 2.43 -13.09
N PRO A 98 4.95 2.22 -14.00
CA PRO A 98 3.94 1.16 -13.85
C PRO A 98 4.53 -0.24 -13.68
N ALA A 99 5.63 -0.52 -14.38
CA ALA A 99 6.33 -1.80 -14.28
C ALA A 99 6.90 -2.07 -12.88
N GLN A 100 7.29 -1.04 -12.12
CA GLN A 100 7.82 -1.20 -10.76
C GLN A 100 6.69 -1.46 -9.76
N VAL A 101 5.55 -0.78 -9.91
CA VAL A 101 4.35 -1.05 -9.12
C VAL A 101 3.87 -2.48 -9.39
N ALA A 102 3.73 -2.86 -10.66
CA ALA A 102 3.31 -4.22 -11.05
C ALA A 102 4.26 -5.29 -10.48
N LYS A 103 5.57 -5.12 -10.61
CA LYS A 103 6.57 -6.05 -10.08
C LYS A 103 6.44 -6.28 -8.58
N ALA A 104 6.16 -5.23 -7.81
CA ALA A 104 5.92 -5.34 -6.37
C ALA A 104 4.60 -6.06 -6.07
N LEU A 105 3.51 -5.68 -6.75
CA LEU A 105 2.20 -6.30 -6.58
C LEU A 105 2.20 -7.79 -6.96
N ASP A 106 2.99 -8.20 -7.96
CA ASP A 106 3.12 -9.58 -8.40
C ASP A 106 3.75 -10.53 -7.36
N GLN A 107 4.37 -9.99 -6.31
CA GLN A 107 4.85 -10.78 -5.18
C GLN A 107 3.72 -11.15 -4.20
N LEU A 108 2.53 -10.57 -4.35
CA LEU A 108 1.40 -10.78 -3.46
C LEU A 108 0.53 -11.97 -3.93
N PRO A 109 -0.08 -12.72 -3.00
CA PRO A 109 -1.13 -13.67 -3.34
C PRO A 109 -2.25 -13.03 -4.14
N ASN A 110 -2.87 -13.82 -5.04
CA ASN A 110 -3.90 -13.32 -5.95
C ASN A 110 -5.06 -12.61 -5.24
N GLU A 111 -5.52 -13.19 -4.13
CA GLU A 111 -6.59 -12.63 -3.29
C GLU A 111 -6.29 -11.21 -2.77
N ILE A 112 -5.02 -10.90 -2.47
CA ILE A 112 -4.61 -9.55 -2.04
C ILE A 112 -4.44 -8.64 -3.26
N ARG A 113 -3.88 -9.15 -4.37
CA ARG A 113 -3.71 -8.36 -5.60
C ARG A 113 -5.03 -7.80 -6.13
N VAL A 114 -6.12 -8.57 -6.01
CA VAL A 114 -7.46 -8.14 -6.44
C VAL A 114 -7.94 -6.92 -5.63
N LEU A 115 -7.68 -6.89 -4.32
CA LEU A 115 -8.05 -5.76 -3.44
C LEU A 115 -7.29 -4.47 -3.77
N LEU A 116 -6.14 -4.59 -4.44
CA LEU A 116 -5.25 -3.47 -4.76
C LEU A 116 -5.48 -2.90 -6.15
N GLN A 117 -6.32 -3.52 -6.98
CA GLN A 117 -6.59 -3.02 -8.32
C GLN A 117 -7.38 -1.72 -8.26
N PRO A 118 -7.03 -0.69 -9.06
CA PRO A 118 -7.89 0.46 -9.27
C PRO A 118 -9.29 0.01 -9.72
N GLN A 119 -10.33 0.59 -9.13
CA GLN A 119 -11.70 0.38 -9.59
C GLN A 119 -11.92 1.21 -10.86
N ALA A 120 -12.60 0.62 -11.85
CA ALA A 120 -12.91 1.27 -13.12
C ALA A 120 -14.02 2.33 -12.98
#